data_AF-A0A561WWM0-F1
#
_entry.id   AF-A0A561WWM0-F1
#
_cell.length_a   1.000
_cell.length_b   1.000
_cell.length_c   1.000
_cell.angle_alpha   90.00
_cell.angle_beta   90.00
_cell.angle_gamma   90.00
#
_symmetry.space_group_name_H-M   'P 1'
#
loop_
_entity.id
_entity.type
_entity.pdbx_description
1 polymer ?
#
loop_
_entity_poly.entity_id
_entity_poly.type
_entity_poly.pdbx_seq_one_letter_code
_entity_poly.pdbx_strand_id
1 'polypeptide(L)'
;MVWKPGIPLRRDEPVYRVSATDAETVASAQSCPLALALKVRPKTSPDTGEWTRRRGPFVLGVLADAIQDVGLRVKHGYELWDAVRLQARRFGSQHEGVRQFFDHALTQFFEYHEAREEEVGPLRFLDGWPDLQKGPRASLFAWALLYETDTGCREIRRIRVATASNKLTPWAYVAGHIAAQYQTSIEPQRIWVTEIGLNDGIEFHLISGESPDRVEELYQSDGRDAVLATTKGEERIPGRVCGGCEYLGGCESLIPLNGFLQTDNPGPWTRSVSASDLVLYETCPSRWYMEREVHLPRVEEGSEPLLRGLATHQWLAQAHGRSKACTADELPNPADIDRLGIVGEAAVDPGDYELAYPFLRSHIDCCPLNDDSIRSLTAERTLYAFDAQADAVIATKADAFWLRGDTLIMREIKTVQVQPEADRDQIFSAYLAVAWDLVALETGFISHFGAVRGEVQLEILSPDAAVVHTYSTDDEALMRMARGRIRRLGRDWLADVQWAPTPNPGCTRCSVRRWCGIRDAWADAVATKVDAGAEDISLTS
;
A
#
# COMPACT_ATOMS: atom_id res chain seq x y z
N MET A 1 16.42 -30.39 3.30
CA MET A 1 16.90 -29.53 2.21
C MET A 1 17.63 -28.36 2.84
N VAL A 2 18.86 -28.07 2.44
CA VAL A 2 19.62 -26.90 2.93
C VAL A 2 19.21 -25.71 2.07
N TRP A 3 18.65 -24.68 2.69
CA TRP A 3 18.29 -23.43 2.00
C TRP A 3 19.56 -22.65 1.66
N LYS A 4 19.67 -22.13 0.44
CA LYS A 4 20.89 -21.46 -0.04
C LYS A 4 20.51 -20.12 -0.67
N PRO A 5 20.25 -19.08 0.15
CA PRO A 5 19.63 -17.85 -0.33
C PRO A 5 20.52 -16.97 -1.22
N GLY A 6 21.75 -17.39 -1.54
CA GLY A 6 22.67 -16.59 -2.33
C GLY A 6 23.11 -15.28 -1.66
N ILE A 7 22.89 -15.13 -0.35
CA ILE A 7 23.29 -13.98 0.45
C ILE A 7 24.15 -14.43 1.64
N PRO A 8 25.07 -13.58 2.13
CA PRO A 8 25.79 -13.88 3.35
C PRO A 8 24.84 -13.87 4.57
N LEU A 9 25.00 -14.84 5.46
CA LEU A 9 24.26 -14.96 6.71
C LEU A 9 25.21 -14.82 7.89
N ARG A 10 24.88 -13.93 8.82
CA ARG A 10 25.61 -13.82 10.10
C ARG A 10 25.22 -14.94 11.06
N ARG A 11 23.97 -15.41 10.99
CA ARG A 11 23.43 -16.53 11.76
C ARG A 11 22.47 -17.32 10.89
N ASP A 12 22.60 -18.64 10.90
CA ASP A 12 21.69 -19.56 10.20
C ASP A 12 21.28 -20.68 11.15
N GLU A 13 20.08 -20.54 11.71
CA GLU A 13 19.43 -21.56 12.51
C GLU A 13 18.10 -21.94 11.86
N PRO A 14 17.88 -23.22 11.50
CA PRO A 14 16.71 -23.67 10.78
C PRO A 14 15.50 -23.82 11.71
N VAL A 15 15.10 -22.71 12.32
CA VAL A 15 13.86 -22.56 13.10
C VAL A 15 12.86 -21.82 12.23
N TYR A 16 11.70 -22.42 12.03
CA TYR A 16 10.64 -21.93 11.15
C TYR A 16 9.43 -21.50 11.96
N ARG A 17 8.90 -20.33 11.63
CA ARG A 17 7.63 -19.83 12.16
C ARG A 17 6.88 -19.20 11.00
N VAL A 18 5.91 -19.93 10.44
CA VAL A 18 5.15 -19.51 9.25
C VAL A 18 3.77 -19.05 9.68
N SER A 19 3.37 -17.82 9.34
CA SER A 19 1.98 -17.40 9.56
C SER A 19 1.05 -17.85 8.45
N ALA A 20 -0.25 -17.94 8.77
CA ALA A 20 -1.31 -17.95 7.77
C ALA A 20 -1.19 -16.78 6.77
N THR A 21 -0.77 -15.59 7.23
CA THR A 21 -0.52 -14.42 6.37
C THR A 21 0.67 -14.62 5.45
N ASP A 22 1.73 -15.28 5.89
CA ASP A 22 2.88 -15.61 5.05
C ASP A 22 2.50 -16.59 3.93
N ALA A 23 1.66 -17.59 4.25
CA ALA A 23 1.14 -18.54 3.26
C ALA A 23 0.23 -17.86 2.22
N GLU A 24 -0.58 -16.88 2.61
CA GLU A 24 -1.33 -16.06 1.65
C GLU A 24 -0.40 -15.16 0.82
N THR A 25 0.63 -14.60 1.45
CA THR A 25 1.56 -13.66 0.80
C THR A 25 2.37 -14.34 -0.30
N VAL A 26 2.85 -15.57 -0.10
CA VAL A 26 3.64 -16.28 -1.13
C VAL A 26 2.81 -16.63 -2.36
N ALA A 27 1.50 -16.79 -2.21
CA ALA A 27 0.59 -17.00 -3.34
C ALA A 27 0.34 -15.71 -4.13
N SER A 28 0.74 -14.54 -3.61
CA SER A 28 0.61 -13.25 -4.29
C SER A 28 1.84 -12.93 -5.14
N ALA A 29 1.61 -12.38 -6.33
CA ALA A 29 2.68 -11.95 -7.25
C ALA A 29 3.47 -10.72 -6.76
N GLN A 30 3.11 -10.15 -5.59
CA GLN A 30 3.64 -8.90 -5.06
C GLN A 30 4.65 -9.10 -3.92
N SER A 31 5.06 -10.33 -3.65
CA SER A 31 6.00 -10.65 -2.57
C SER A 31 7.44 -10.80 -3.09
N CYS A 32 8.42 -10.47 -2.24
CA CYS A 32 9.82 -10.82 -2.47
C CYS A 32 10.09 -12.19 -1.82
N PRO A 33 10.36 -13.26 -2.59
CA PRO A 33 10.54 -14.60 -2.04
C PRO A 33 11.63 -14.69 -0.96
N LEU A 34 12.79 -14.05 -1.18
CA LEU A 34 13.86 -14.00 -0.19
C LEU A 34 13.43 -13.32 1.11
N ALA A 35 12.77 -12.16 1.01
CA ALA A 35 12.33 -11.41 2.18
C ALA A 35 11.34 -12.23 3.03
N LEU A 36 10.43 -12.95 2.37
CA LEU A 36 9.48 -13.83 3.04
C LEU A 36 10.18 -15.03 3.70
N ALA A 37 11.14 -15.65 3.00
CA ALA A 37 11.93 -16.77 3.53
C ALA A 37 12.78 -16.37 4.75
N LEU A 38 13.31 -15.14 4.78
CA LEU A 38 13.98 -14.58 5.95
C LEU A 38 12.99 -14.32 7.09
N LYS A 39 11.82 -13.74 6.79
CA LYS A 39 10.77 -13.42 7.78
C LYS A 39 10.32 -14.67 8.56
N VAL A 40 10.13 -15.80 7.88
CA VAL A 40 9.69 -17.05 8.53
C VAL A 40 10.81 -17.78 9.28
N ARG A 41 12.03 -17.24 9.30
CA ARG A 41 13.20 -17.79 10.01
C ARG A 41 13.67 -16.85 11.13
N PRO A 42 12.96 -16.77 12.27
CA PRO A 42 13.26 -15.80 13.31
C PRO A 42 14.65 -15.94 13.98
N LYS A 43 15.35 -17.06 13.76
CA LYS A 43 16.73 -17.30 14.26
C LYS A 43 17.80 -17.20 13.18
N THR A 44 17.42 -16.82 11.97
CA THR A 44 18.34 -16.54 10.86
C THR A 44 18.46 -15.03 10.70
N SER A 45 19.68 -14.51 10.59
CA SER A 45 19.92 -13.09 10.33
C SER A 45 20.88 -12.93 9.16
N PRO A 46 20.50 -12.17 8.12
CA PRO A 46 21.40 -11.88 7.02
C PRO A 46 22.56 -11.00 7.50
N ASP A 47 23.66 -11.04 6.76
CA ASP A 47 24.74 -10.08 6.94
C ASP A 47 24.49 -8.85 6.05
N THR A 48 24.27 -7.71 6.67
CA THR A 48 24.01 -6.41 6.04
C THR A 48 25.12 -5.40 6.34
N GLY A 49 26.29 -5.87 6.78
CA GLY A 49 27.36 -5.01 7.27
C GLY A 49 26.92 -4.21 8.50
N GLU A 50 27.09 -2.89 8.44
CA GLU A 50 26.73 -1.97 9.53
C GLU A 50 25.24 -1.57 9.52
N TRP A 51 24.52 -1.83 8.43
CA TRP A 51 23.12 -1.45 8.32
C TRP A 51 22.26 -2.32 9.24
N THR A 52 21.36 -1.67 9.97
CA THR A 52 20.33 -2.34 10.77
C THR A 52 18.97 -1.72 10.49
N ARG A 53 17.95 -2.57 10.37
CA ARG A 53 16.59 -2.12 10.11
C ARG A 53 16.06 -1.28 11.28
N ARG A 54 15.64 -0.06 10.98
CA ARG A 54 14.94 0.80 11.95
C ARG A 54 13.44 0.55 11.82
N ARG A 55 12.79 0.11 12.89
CA ARG A 55 11.39 -0.34 12.85
C ARG A 55 10.44 0.79 13.22
N GLY A 56 9.46 1.03 12.35
CA GLY A 56 8.37 1.97 12.60
C GLY A 56 7.27 1.40 13.51
N PRO A 57 6.25 2.20 13.84
CA PRO A 57 5.13 1.76 14.65
C PRO A 57 4.32 0.66 13.95
N PHE A 58 3.99 -0.41 14.68
CA PHE A 58 3.01 -1.40 14.22
C PHE A 58 1.64 -1.07 14.81
N VAL A 59 0.93 -0.18 14.12
CA VAL A 59 -0.30 0.44 14.64
C VAL A 59 -1.36 -0.60 14.99
N LEU A 60 -1.61 -1.58 14.10
CA LEU A 60 -2.59 -2.64 14.36
C LEU A 60 -2.30 -3.47 15.61
N GLY A 61 -1.05 -3.57 16.06
CA GLY A 61 -0.68 -4.31 17.27
C GLY A 61 -1.42 -3.81 18.50
N VAL A 62 -1.59 -2.50 18.64
CA VAL A 62 -2.28 -1.90 19.80
C VAL A 62 -3.76 -2.28 19.85
N LEU A 63 -4.45 -2.28 18.70
CA LEU A 63 -5.85 -2.71 18.60
C LEU A 63 -5.97 -4.22 18.85
N ALA A 64 -5.08 -5.01 18.25
CA ALA A 64 -4.98 -6.45 18.43
C ALA A 64 -4.84 -6.84 19.91
N ASP A 65 -3.90 -6.20 20.61
CA ASP A 65 -3.66 -6.41 22.04
C ASP A 65 -4.89 -6.00 22.88
N ALA A 66 -5.57 -4.91 22.50
CA ALA A 66 -6.80 -4.49 23.16
C ALA A 66 -7.92 -5.54 23.03
N ILE A 67 -8.14 -6.10 21.84
CA ILE A 67 -9.13 -7.16 21.61
C ILE A 67 -8.80 -8.40 22.45
N GLN A 68 -7.53 -8.82 22.45
CA GLN A 68 -7.06 -9.95 23.25
C GLN A 68 -7.30 -9.71 24.75
N ASP A 69 -6.99 -8.52 25.25
CA ASP A 69 -7.19 -8.17 26.66
C ASP A 69 -8.67 -8.10 27.06
N VAL A 70 -9.57 -7.70 26.16
CA VAL A 70 -11.02 -7.83 26.39
C VAL A 70 -11.39 -9.31 26.56
N GLY A 71 -10.98 -10.17 25.60
CA GLY A 71 -11.25 -11.62 25.67
C GLY A 71 -10.71 -12.27 26.95
N LEU A 72 -9.49 -11.91 27.37
CA LEU A 72 -8.90 -12.36 28.63
C LEU A 72 -9.71 -11.89 29.84
N ARG A 73 -10.20 -10.65 29.86
CA ARG A 73 -10.98 -10.11 30.98
C ARG A 73 -12.35 -10.78 31.09
N VAL A 74 -13.05 -10.95 29.98
CA VAL A 74 -14.36 -11.64 29.95
C VAL A 74 -14.22 -13.07 30.47
N LYS A 75 -13.14 -13.77 30.06
CA LYS A 75 -12.80 -15.09 30.61
C LYS A 75 -12.61 -15.12 32.14
N HIS A 76 -12.24 -13.99 32.76
CA HIS A 76 -12.11 -13.84 34.21
C HIS A 76 -13.35 -13.19 34.87
N GLY A 77 -14.49 -13.16 34.18
CA GLY A 77 -15.78 -12.73 34.73
C GLY A 77 -16.07 -11.24 34.65
N TYR A 78 -15.33 -10.48 33.86
CA TYR A 78 -15.70 -9.09 33.55
C TYR A 78 -16.89 -9.06 32.58
N GLU A 79 -17.77 -8.07 32.77
CA GLU A 79 -18.79 -7.72 31.79
C GLU A 79 -18.11 -7.24 30.48
N LEU A 80 -18.62 -7.67 29.33
CA LEU A 80 -17.98 -7.47 28.03
C LEU A 80 -17.74 -6.00 27.72
N TRP A 81 -18.78 -5.17 27.84
CA TRP A 81 -18.70 -3.76 27.47
C TRP A 81 -17.93 -2.93 28.48
N ASP A 82 -17.86 -3.35 29.74
CA ASP A 82 -16.92 -2.77 30.71
C ASP A 82 -15.47 -3.03 30.32
N ALA A 83 -15.14 -4.26 29.89
CA ALA A 83 -13.80 -4.59 29.41
C ALA A 83 -13.45 -3.80 28.15
N VAL A 84 -14.38 -3.67 27.19
CA VAL A 84 -14.21 -2.86 25.97
C VAL A 84 -13.90 -1.40 26.31
N ARG A 85 -14.75 -0.76 27.14
CA ARG A 85 -14.56 0.64 27.58
C ARG A 85 -13.23 0.86 28.29
N LEU A 86 -12.77 -0.12 29.06
CA LEU A 86 -11.48 -0.05 29.73
C LEU A 86 -10.31 -0.08 28.74
N GLN A 87 -10.37 -0.95 27.72
CA GLN A 87 -9.30 -1.07 26.73
C GLN A 87 -9.23 0.12 25.76
N ALA A 88 -10.37 0.71 25.39
CA ALA A 88 -10.42 1.91 24.54
C ALA A 88 -9.54 3.07 25.09
N ARG A 89 -9.43 3.21 26.42
CA ARG A 89 -8.60 4.24 27.06
C ARG A 89 -7.10 4.15 26.71
N ARG A 90 -6.61 2.98 26.26
CA ARG A 90 -5.21 2.77 25.89
C ARG A 90 -4.82 3.47 24.59
N PHE A 91 -5.80 3.82 23.77
CA PHE A 91 -5.55 4.47 22.48
C PHE A 91 -5.18 5.97 22.61
N GLY A 92 -5.18 6.53 23.83
CA GLY A 92 -4.90 7.95 24.08
C GLY A 92 -3.52 8.43 23.63
N SER A 93 -2.53 7.55 23.49
CA SER A 93 -1.19 7.88 22.97
C SER A 93 -1.06 7.75 21.45
N GLN A 94 -2.10 7.27 20.76
CA GLN A 94 -2.09 7.12 19.31
C GLN A 94 -2.38 8.45 18.63
N HIS A 95 -1.92 8.59 17.38
CA HIS A 95 -2.36 9.67 16.51
C HIS A 95 -3.89 9.73 16.48
N GLU A 96 -4.44 10.95 16.48
CA GLU A 96 -5.87 11.17 16.71
C GLU A 96 -6.77 10.33 15.80
N GLY A 97 -6.47 10.27 14.49
CA GLY A 97 -7.29 9.48 13.57
C GLY A 97 -7.14 7.98 13.72
N VAL A 98 -6.00 7.49 14.20
CA VAL A 98 -5.83 6.08 14.57
C VAL A 98 -6.67 5.77 15.80
N ARG A 99 -6.67 6.65 16.81
CA ARG A 99 -7.50 6.52 18.01
C ARG A 99 -8.99 6.46 17.65
N GLN A 100 -9.48 7.41 16.85
CA GLN A 100 -10.88 7.42 16.41
C GLN A 100 -11.27 6.14 15.66
N PHE A 101 -10.40 5.66 14.77
CA PHE A 101 -10.63 4.40 14.07
C PHE A 101 -10.60 3.20 15.03
N PHE A 102 -9.70 3.15 16.01
CA PHE A 102 -9.60 2.05 16.96
C PHE A 102 -10.78 1.97 17.91
N ASP A 103 -11.29 3.10 18.39
CA ASP A 103 -12.52 3.16 19.19
C ASP A 103 -13.70 2.56 18.39
N HIS A 104 -13.83 2.95 17.11
CA HIS A 104 -14.83 2.40 16.19
C HIS A 104 -14.64 0.89 15.95
N ALA A 105 -13.43 0.48 15.58
CA ALA A 105 -13.08 -0.90 15.26
C ALA A 105 -13.31 -1.86 16.44
N LEU A 106 -12.98 -1.43 17.65
CA LEU A 106 -13.19 -2.22 18.86
C LEU A 106 -14.69 -2.45 19.11
N THR A 107 -15.51 -1.42 18.88
CA THR A 107 -16.97 -1.52 18.96
C THR A 107 -17.51 -2.51 17.92
N GLN A 108 -17.14 -2.33 16.64
CA GLN A 108 -17.59 -3.21 15.55
C GLN A 108 -17.24 -4.70 15.80
N PHE A 109 -16.03 -4.97 16.28
CA PHE A 109 -15.60 -6.34 16.57
C PHE A 109 -16.43 -7.01 17.67
N PHE A 110 -16.78 -6.27 18.72
CA PHE A 110 -17.52 -6.84 19.85
C PHE A 110 -19.04 -6.81 19.67
N GLU A 111 -19.58 -5.91 18.85
CA GLU A 111 -20.96 -6.03 18.34
C GLU A 111 -21.15 -7.34 17.56
N TYR A 112 -20.20 -7.67 16.67
CA TYR A 112 -20.19 -8.98 16.01
C TYR A 112 -20.05 -10.13 17.01
N HIS A 113 -19.21 -9.98 18.04
CA HIS A 113 -19.03 -11.03 19.05
C HIS A 113 -20.34 -11.36 19.78
N GLU A 114 -21.09 -10.37 20.25
CA GLU A 114 -22.38 -10.58 20.91
C GLU A 114 -23.41 -11.22 19.97
N ALA A 115 -23.56 -10.66 18.75
CA ALA A 115 -24.48 -11.23 17.76
C ALA A 115 -24.14 -12.70 17.45
N ARG A 116 -22.85 -13.03 17.43
CA ARG A 116 -22.40 -14.40 17.21
C ARG A 116 -22.70 -15.31 18.41
N GLU A 117 -22.56 -14.84 19.64
CA GLU A 117 -22.94 -15.62 20.84
C GLU A 117 -24.44 -15.92 20.89
N GLU A 118 -25.30 -15.03 20.36
CA GLU A 118 -26.74 -15.30 20.22
C GLU A 118 -27.03 -16.47 19.26
N GLU A 119 -26.21 -16.64 18.22
CA GLU A 119 -26.38 -17.69 17.22
C GLU A 119 -25.83 -19.05 17.67
N VAL A 120 -24.59 -19.08 18.19
CA VAL A 120 -23.87 -20.33 18.48
C VAL A 120 -23.75 -20.67 19.97
N GLY A 121 -24.26 -19.81 20.83
CA GLY A 121 -24.09 -19.87 22.28
C GLY A 121 -22.78 -19.20 22.74
N PRO A 122 -22.53 -19.20 24.07
CA PRO A 122 -21.40 -18.50 24.67
C PRO A 122 -20.05 -18.91 24.08
N LEU A 123 -19.21 -17.92 23.78
CA LEU A 123 -17.91 -18.08 23.16
C LEU A 123 -16.79 -17.80 24.14
N ARG A 124 -16.11 -18.86 24.56
CA ARG A 124 -14.94 -18.75 25.42
C ARG A 124 -13.71 -18.37 24.61
N PHE A 125 -13.06 -17.26 24.97
CA PHE A 125 -11.76 -16.88 24.43
C PHE A 125 -10.68 -17.90 24.80
N LEU A 126 -10.00 -18.45 23.78
CA LEU A 126 -8.91 -19.40 23.95
C LEU A 126 -7.56 -18.71 23.91
N ASP A 127 -7.25 -18.04 22.80
CA ASP A 127 -5.95 -17.43 22.58
C ASP A 127 -5.99 -16.29 21.55
N GLY A 128 -5.06 -15.36 21.70
CA GLY A 128 -4.73 -14.35 20.72
C GLY A 128 -3.44 -14.77 20.03
N TRP A 129 -3.49 -14.89 18.70
CA TRP A 129 -2.35 -15.29 17.88
C TRP A 129 -1.95 -16.77 18.06
N PRO A 130 -2.90 -17.73 17.89
CA PRO A 130 -2.64 -19.14 18.20
C PRO A 130 -1.46 -19.68 17.41
N ASP A 131 -0.59 -20.42 18.10
CA ASP A 131 0.66 -20.98 17.59
C ASP A 131 0.66 -22.51 17.76
N LEU A 132 0.64 -23.22 16.63
CA LEU A 132 0.63 -24.68 16.55
C LEU A 132 2.04 -25.21 16.27
N GLN A 133 2.63 -25.83 17.29
CA GLN A 133 3.92 -26.51 17.15
C GLN A 133 3.80 -27.71 16.21
N LYS A 134 4.68 -27.79 15.21
CA LYS A 134 4.83 -28.93 14.28
C LYS A 134 6.06 -29.79 14.58
N GLY A 135 6.86 -29.37 15.56
CA GLY A 135 8.08 -30.03 16.02
C GLY A 135 8.98 -29.04 16.77
N PRO A 136 10.17 -29.45 17.23
CA PRO A 136 11.03 -28.61 18.06
C PRO A 136 11.61 -27.37 17.36
N ARG A 137 11.44 -27.27 16.02
CA ARG A 137 12.01 -26.19 15.19
C ARG A 137 11.03 -25.62 14.18
N ALA A 138 9.74 -25.93 14.31
CA ALA A 138 8.75 -25.47 13.34
C ALA A 138 7.40 -25.25 14.01
N SER A 139 6.79 -24.10 13.72
CA SER A 139 5.40 -23.84 14.08
C SER A 139 4.63 -23.09 13.00
N LEU A 140 3.32 -23.27 13.03
CA LEU A 140 2.36 -22.49 12.26
C LEU A 140 1.67 -21.52 13.22
N PHE A 141 1.48 -20.27 12.82
CA PHE A 141 0.73 -19.33 13.64
C PHE A 141 -0.30 -18.55 12.82
N ALA A 142 -1.35 -18.06 13.46
CA ALA A 142 -2.33 -17.21 12.79
C ALA A 142 -2.37 -15.87 13.49
N TRP A 143 -2.30 -14.77 12.73
CA TRP A 143 -2.63 -13.46 13.27
C TRP A 143 -4.16 -13.31 13.34
N ALA A 144 -4.78 -14.04 14.28
CA ALA A 144 -6.22 -14.12 14.52
C ALA A 144 -6.54 -14.39 16.00
N LEU A 145 -7.81 -14.28 16.36
CA LEU A 145 -8.35 -14.56 17.69
C LEU A 145 -9.11 -15.89 17.64
N LEU A 146 -8.89 -16.76 18.63
CA LEU A 146 -9.52 -18.09 18.68
C LEU A 146 -10.53 -18.19 19.82
N TYR A 147 -11.73 -18.63 19.50
CA TYR A 147 -12.85 -18.84 20.43
C TYR A 147 -13.38 -20.27 20.34
N GLU A 148 -14.01 -20.73 21.42
CA GLU A 148 -14.60 -22.08 21.52
C GLU A 148 -15.90 -22.05 22.33
N THR A 149 -16.91 -22.80 21.89
CA THR A 149 -18.13 -23.07 22.68
C THR A 149 -17.98 -24.35 23.50
N ASP A 150 -18.84 -24.53 24.50
CA ASP A 150 -18.88 -25.77 25.30
C ASP A 150 -19.30 -27.02 24.49
N THR A 151 -19.87 -26.82 23.30
CA THR A 151 -20.27 -27.87 22.35
C THR A 151 -19.18 -28.25 21.35
N GLY A 152 -17.99 -27.63 21.43
CA GLY A 152 -16.87 -27.91 20.54
C GLY A 152 -16.93 -27.17 19.19
N CYS A 153 -17.70 -26.10 19.07
CA CYS A 153 -17.57 -25.19 17.93
C CYS A 153 -16.37 -24.28 18.17
N ARG A 154 -15.39 -24.28 17.24
CA ARG A 154 -14.24 -23.38 17.28
C ARG A 154 -14.33 -22.36 16.16
N GLU A 155 -14.07 -21.10 16.50
CA GLU A 155 -14.06 -20.02 15.54
C GLU A 155 -12.74 -19.25 15.62
N ILE A 156 -12.01 -19.20 14.51
CA ILE A 156 -10.81 -18.37 14.36
C ILE A 156 -11.14 -17.14 13.52
N ARG A 157 -10.87 -15.96 14.10
CA ARG A 157 -11.30 -14.66 13.57
C ARG A 157 -10.11 -13.85 13.09
N ARG A 158 -10.03 -13.61 11.77
CA ARG A 158 -9.15 -12.60 11.19
C ARG A 158 -9.77 -11.23 11.32
N ILE A 159 -8.99 -10.24 11.69
CA ILE A 159 -9.40 -8.84 11.62
C ILE A 159 -8.85 -8.18 10.34
N ARG A 160 -9.70 -7.42 9.66
CA ARG A 160 -9.34 -6.59 8.50
C ARG A 160 -9.58 -5.12 8.84
N VAL A 161 -8.60 -4.26 8.54
CA VAL A 161 -8.75 -2.80 8.76
C VAL A 161 -9.95 -2.22 7.98
N ALA A 162 -10.11 -2.65 6.74
CA ALA A 162 -11.23 -2.28 5.88
C ALA A 162 -12.39 -3.29 6.04
N THR A 163 -13.20 -3.45 4.99
CA THR A 163 -14.25 -4.47 4.90
C THR A 163 -13.66 -5.88 4.83
N ALA A 164 -14.38 -6.87 5.35
CA ALA A 164 -14.02 -8.27 5.17
C ALA A 164 -14.04 -8.68 3.68
N SER A 165 -13.18 -9.61 3.31
CA SER A 165 -13.15 -10.27 2.00
C SER A 165 -13.75 -11.67 2.13
N ASN A 166 -14.61 -12.04 1.18
CA ASN A 166 -15.17 -13.39 1.07
C ASN A 166 -14.26 -14.38 0.31
N LYS A 167 -13.08 -13.94 -0.12
CA LYS A 167 -12.14 -14.77 -0.88
C LYS A 167 -11.53 -15.84 0.02
N LEU A 168 -11.67 -17.09 -0.40
CA LEU A 168 -10.98 -18.22 0.22
C LEU A 168 -9.51 -18.24 -0.26
N THR A 169 -8.57 -18.11 0.68
CA THR A 169 -7.13 -18.05 0.39
C THR A 169 -6.35 -19.05 1.25
N PRO A 170 -5.05 -19.31 0.98
CA PRO A 170 -4.21 -20.13 1.85
C PRO A 170 -4.23 -19.70 3.33
N TRP A 171 -4.53 -18.43 3.62
CA TRP A 171 -4.72 -17.95 4.98
C TRP A 171 -5.78 -18.77 5.73
N ALA A 172 -6.94 -18.98 5.10
CA ALA A 172 -8.09 -19.61 5.74
C ALA A 172 -7.82 -21.10 6.02
N TYR A 173 -7.19 -21.81 5.10
CA TYR A 173 -6.84 -23.22 5.29
C TYR A 173 -5.82 -23.42 6.41
N VAL A 174 -4.80 -22.57 6.49
CA VAL A 174 -3.80 -22.62 7.57
C VAL A 174 -4.43 -22.23 8.92
N ALA A 175 -5.26 -21.19 8.96
CA ALA A 175 -5.95 -20.76 10.17
C ALA A 175 -6.93 -21.83 10.68
N GLY A 176 -7.73 -22.41 9.79
CA GLY A 176 -8.64 -23.51 10.11
C GLY A 176 -7.90 -24.72 10.69
N HIS A 177 -6.78 -25.12 10.08
CA HIS A 177 -5.93 -26.19 10.61
C HIS A 177 -5.41 -25.90 12.02
N ILE A 178 -4.93 -24.67 12.25
CA ILE A 178 -4.49 -24.23 13.58
C ILE A 178 -5.64 -24.34 14.58
N ALA A 179 -6.84 -23.88 14.23
CA ALA A 179 -8.02 -23.95 15.09
C ALA A 179 -8.44 -25.40 15.39
N ALA A 180 -8.42 -26.28 14.39
CA ALA A 180 -8.76 -27.69 14.53
C ALA A 180 -7.79 -28.44 15.46
N GLN A 181 -6.49 -28.18 15.33
CA GLN A 181 -5.44 -28.87 16.09
C GLN A 181 -5.09 -28.20 17.43
N TYR A 182 -5.69 -27.06 17.75
CA TYR A 182 -5.44 -26.35 19.00
C TYR A 182 -5.83 -27.23 20.20
N GLN A 183 -4.97 -27.36 21.21
CA GLN A 183 -5.22 -28.29 22.31
C GLN A 183 -6.03 -27.62 23.42
N THR A 184 -7.23 -28.16 23.69
CA THR A 184 -8.08 -27.77 24.83
C THR A 184 -8.68 -29.04 25.47
N SER A 185 -9.48 -28.87 26.53
CA SER A 185 -10.22 -29.98 27.15
C SER A 185 -11.47 -30.40 26.37
N ILE A 186 -11.87 -29.64 25.34
CA ILE A 186 -13.08 -29.86 24.55
C ILE A 186 -12.65 -30.34 23.16
N GLU A 187 -13.21 -31.47 22.73
CA GLU A 187 -12.94 -31.99 21.39
C GLU A 187 -13.68 -31.16 20.33
N PRO A 188 -12.98 -30.59 19.34
CA PRO A 188 -13.60 -29.77 18.32
C PRO A 188 -14.53 -30.61 17.44
N GLN A 189 -15.74 -30.10 17.19
CA GLN A 189 -16.76 -30.73 16.34
C GLN A 189 -16.98 -29.94 15.04
N ARG A 190 -16.87 -28.61 15.12
CA ARG A 190 -17.16 -27.69 14.01
C ARG A 190 -16.14 -26.56 14.01
N ILE A 191 -15.55 -26.29 12.87
CA ILE A 191 -14.53 -25.25 12.68
C ILE A 191 -15.09 -24.15 11.78
N TRP A 192 -14.96 -22.92 12.26
CA TRP A 192 -15.31 -21.71 11.54
C TRP A 192 -14.06 -20.87 11.35
N VAL A 193 -13.87 -20.39 10.12
CA VAL A 193 -12.83 -19.40 9.80
C VAL A 193 -13.54 -18.15 9.34
N THR A 194 -13.51 -17.12 10.17
CA THR A 194 -14.24 -15.88 9.96
C THR A 194 -13.26 -14.74 9.69
N GLU A 195 -13.58 -13.90 8.71
CA GLU A 195 -12.93 -12.62 8.50
C GLU A 195 -13.90 -11.49 8.86
N ILE A 196 -13.46 -10.52 9.66
CA ILE A 196 -14.28 -9.43 10.19
C ILE A 196 -13.70 -8.09 9.72
N GLY A 197 -14.56 -7.26 9.12
CA GLY A 197 -14.24 -5.91 8.69
C GLY A 197 -14.37 -4.92 9.84
N LEU A 198 -13.27 -4.28 10.23
CA LEU A 198 -13.25 -3.32 11.34
C LEU A 198 -13.85 -1.95 10.96
N ASN A 199 -14.02 -1.68 9.67
CA ASN A 199 -14.61 -0.43 9.19
C ASN A 199 -16.15 -0.41 9.28
N ASP A 200 -16.78 -1.55 9.01
CA ASP A 200 -18.22 -1.67 8.77
C ASP A 200 -18.88 -2.82 9.55
N GLY A 201 -18.11 -3.62 10.29
CA GLY A 201 -18.61 -4.76 11.06
C GLY A 201 -18.96 -5.97 10.20
N ILE A 202 -18.85 -5.87 8.87
CA ILE A 202 -19.22 -6.94 7.95
C ILE A 202 -18.28 -8.13 8.12
N GLU A 203 -18.86 -9.32 8.23
CA GLU A 203 -18.16 -10.59 8.35
C GLU A 203 -18.34 -11.50 7.13
N PHE A 204 -17.37 -12.37 6.92
CA PHE A 204 -17.51 -13.53 6.03
C PHE A 204 -16.95 -14.79 6.69
N HIS A 205 -17.73 -15.86 6.66
CA HIS A 205 -17.29 -17.20 7.05
C HIS A 205 -16.66 -17.92 5.87
N LEU A 206 -15.33 -17.80 5.75
CA LEU A 206 -14.53 -18.44 4.70
C LEU A 206 -14.61 -19.96 4.78
N ILE A 207 -14.68 -20.51 5.99
CA ILE A 207 -15.02 -21.90 6.27
C ILE A 207 -16.19 -21.88 7.26
N SER A 208 -17.28 -22.55 6.92
CA SER A 208 -18.56 -22.45 7.64
C SER A 208 -18.94 -23.78 8.29
N GLY A 209 -18.49 -23.99 9.53
CA GLY A 209 -18.91 -25.14 10.34
C GLY A 209 -18.47 -26.50 9.83
N GLU A 210 -17.27 -26.58 9.26
CA GLU A 210 -16.72 -27.84 8.74
C GLU A 210 -16.20 -28.76 9.86
N SER A 211 -16.15 -30.06 9.60
CA SER A 211 -15.54 -31.01 10.55
C SER A 211 -14.01 -30.81 10.62
N PRO A 212 -13.34 -31.17 11.74
CA PRO A 212 -11.88 -31.12 11.84
C PRO A 212 -11.18 -31.92 10.73
N ASP A 213 -11.69 -33.11 10.40
CA ASP A 213 -11.13 -33.95 9.32
C ASP A 213 -11.21 -33.26 7.96
N ARG A 214 -12.34 -32.61 7.65
CA ARG A 214 -12.49 -31.86 6.41
C ARG A 214 -11.56 -30.66 6.34
N VAL A 215 -11.36 -29.97 7.46
CA VAL A 215 -10.40 -28.85 7.54
C VAL A 215 -8.96 -29.32 7.37
N GLU A 216 -8.61 -30.49 7.90
CA GLU A 216 -7.31 -31.12 7.66
C GLU A 216 -7.11 -31.40 6.15
N GLU A 217 -8.10 -31.98 5.48
CA GLU A 217 -8.04 -32.23 4.03
C GLU A 217 -7.82 -30.94 3.22
N LEU A 218 -8.54 -29.86 3.56
CA LEU A 218 -8.38 -28.55 2.93
C LEU A 218 -6.98 -27.97 3.17
N TYR A 219 -6.44 -28.12 4.38
CA TYR A 219 -5.06 -27.72 4.64
C TYR A 219 -4.06 -28.53 3.83
N GLN A 220 -4.21 -29.85 3.75
CA GLN A 220 -3.28 -30.71 3.02
C GLN A 220 -3.28 -30.42 1.51
N SER A 221 -4.46 -30.13 0.94
CA SER A 221 -4.61 -29.86 -0.49
C SER A 221 -4.24 -28.43 -0.88
N ASP A 222 -4.69 -27.43 -0.13
CA ASP A 222 -4.63 -26.03 -0.58
C ASP A 222 -3.78 -25.11 0.32
N GLY A 223 -3.47 -25.52 1.56
CA GLY A 223 -2.70 -24.71 2.51
C GLY A 223 -1.22 -25.10 2.63
N ARG A 224 -0.93 -26.41 2.59
CA ARG A 224 0.39 -26.96 2.92
C ARG A 224 1.47 -26.53 1.94
N ASP A 225 1.17 -26.54 0.64
CA ASP A 225 2.14 -26.16 -0.38
C ASP A 225 2.51 -24.68 -0.29
N ALA A 226 1.55 -23.82 0.00
CA ALA A 226 1.80 -22.41 0.28
C ALA A 226 2.73 -22.24 1.49
N VAL A 227 2.45 -22.93 2.61
CA VAL A 227 3.33 -22.92 3.80
C VAL A 227 4.76 -23.34 3.42
N LEU A 228 4.93 -24.42 2.66
CA LEU A 228 6.25 -24.89 2.25
C LEU A 228 6.96 -23.92 1.30
N ALA A 229 6.22 -23.28 0.39
CA ALA A 229 6.75 -22.29 -0.54
C ALA A 229 7.35 -21.08 0.19
N THR A 230 6.73 -20.62 1.29
CA THR A 230 7.28 -19.49 2.09
C THR A 230 8.71 -19.73 2.56
N THR A 231 9.07 -20.99 2.81
CA THR A 231 10.39 -21.35 3.35
C THR A 231 11.48 -21.42 2.27
N LYS A 232 11.13 -21.53 0.98
CA LYS A 232 12.08 -21.84 -0.08
C LYS A 232 12.52 -20.63 -0.91
N GLY A 233 12.02 -19.44 -0.64
CA GLY A 233 12.30 -18.25 -1.43
C GLY A 233 13.78 -17.86 -1.42
N GLU A 234 14.34 -17.66 -2.61
CA GLU A 234 15.74 -17.24 -2.82
C GLU A 234 15.81 -16.00 -3.75
N GLU A 235 14.80 -15.80 -4.59
CA GLU A 235 14.76 -14.68 -5.53
C GLU A 235 14.55 -13.34 -4.82
N ARG A 236 15.26 -12.33 -5.32
CA ARG A 236 15.20 -10.94 -4.86
C ARG A 236 14.38 -10.13 -5.85
N ILE A 237 13.14 -9.81 -5.46
CA ILE A 237 12.23 -9.01 -6.28
C ILE A 237 11.92 -7.71 -5.55
N PRO A 238 12.47 -6.56 -5.99
CA PRO A 238 12.14 -5.27 -5.42
C PRO A 238 10.64 -4.95 -5.51
N GLY A 239 10.08 -4.37 -4.45
CA GLY A 239 8.64 -4.13 -4.36
C GLY A 239 8.24 -3.36 -3.11
N ARG A 240 6.92 -3.21 -2.90
CA ARG A 240 6.34 -2.48 -1.74
C ARG A 240 6.83 -3.00 -0.39
N VAL A 241 7.19 -4.28 -0.31
CA VAL A 241 7.67 -4.92 0.93
C VAL A 241 9.12 -4.57 1.29
N CYS A 242 9.87 -3.89 0.42
CA CYS A 242 11.29 -3.57 0.64
C CYS A 242 11.51 -2.74 1.92
N GLY A 243 10.63 -1.79 2.26
CA GLY A 243 10.74 -1.02 3.51
C GLY A 243 10.63 -1.88 4.77
N GLY A 244 10.07 -3.08 4.65
CA GLY A 244 9.97 -4.06 5.73
C GLY A 244 11.04 -5.15 5.74
N CYS A 245 11.97 -5.14 4.77
CA CYS A 245 12.90 -6.24 4.56
C CYS A 245 14.08 -6.21 5.54
N GLU A 246 14.39 -7.34 6.18
CA GLU A 246 15.54 -7.49 7.10
C GLU A 246 16.89 -7.52 6.36
N TYR A 247 16.89 -7.64 5.02
CA TYR A 247 18.09 -7.62 4.18
C TYR A 247 18.22 -6.35 3.32
N LEU A 248 17.40 -5.32 3.57
CA LEU A 248 17.34 -4.13 2.71
C LEU A 248 18.72 -3.51 2.45
N GLY A 249 19.51 -3.26 3.51
CA GLY A 249 20.83 -2.62 3.39
C GLY A 249 21.90 -3.43 2.65
N GLY A 250 21.69 -4.74 2.43
CA GLY A 250 22.57 -5.59 1.63
C GLY A 250 21.98 -5.99 0.27
N CYS A 251 20.78 -5.53 -0.07
CA CYS A 251 20.06 -6.01 -1.24
C CYS A 251 20.54 -5.34 -2.54
N GLU A 252 21.34 -6.06 -3.32
CA GLU A 252 21.86 -5.59 -4.61
C GLU A 252 20.81 -5.50 -5.73
N SER A 253 19.60 -6.00 -5.51
CA SER A 253 18.52 -5.91 -6.50
C SER A 253 17.82 -4.55 -6.49
N LEU A 254 18.03 -3.73 -5.47
CA LEU A 254 17.54 -2.34 -5.44
C LEU A 254 18.55 -1.43 -6.13
N ILE A 255 18.03 -0.45 -6.87
CA ILE A 255 18.89 0.55 -7.51
C ILE A 255 19.49 1.46 -6.42
N PRO A 256 20.82 1.64 -6.34
CA PRO A 256 21.41 2.52 -5.36
C PRO A 256 21.12 3.99 -5.72
N LEU A 257 20.46 4.73 -4.83
CA LEU A 257 20.21 6.16 -4.94
C LEU A 257 20.64 6.89 -3.65
N ASN A 258 21.89 6.68 -3.24
CA ASN A 258 22.42 7.25 -2.00
C ASN A 258 22.42 8.78 -2.06
N GLY A 259 21.75 9.41 -1.10
CA GLY A 259 21.62 10.88 -1.02
C GLY A 259 20.47 11.46 -1.84
N PHE A 260 19.59 10.62 -2.41
CA PHE A 260 18.42 11.06 -3.17
C PHE A 260 17.57 12.08 -2.41
N LEU A 261 17.22 11.82 -1.15
CA LEU A 261 16.42 12.73 -0.32
C LEU A 261 17.21 13.96 0.18
N GLN A 262 18.48 14.11 -0.22
CA GLN A 262 19.34 15.25 0.08
C GLN A 262 19.50 15.49 1.60
N THR A 263 19.48 14.41 2.39
CA THR A 263 19.65 14.41 3.84
C THR A 263 20.88 13.61 4.24
N ASP A 264 21.60 14.10 5.25
CA ASP A 264 22.78 13.42 5.79
C ASP A 264 22.43 12.46 6.93
N ASN A 265 21.18 12.48 7.41
CA ASN A 265 20.73 11.67 8.53
C ASN A 265 19.58 10.76 8.14
N PRO A 266 19.57 9.51 8.61
CA PRO A 266 18.48 8.59 8.40
C PRO A 266 17.25 8.98 9.21
N GLY A 267 16.08 8.57 8.73
CA GLY A 267 14.84 8.71 9.48
C GLY A 267 14.80 7.88 10.76
N PRO A 268 13.79 8.13 11.61
CA PRO A 268 13.56 7.36 12.83
C PRO A 268 13.21 5.89 12.55
N TRP A 269 12.68 5.60 11.36
CA TRP A 269 12.52 4.24 10.84
C TRP A 269 12.69 4.15 9.33
N THR A 270 13.01 2.94 8.89
CA THR A 270 13.08 2.58 7.47
C THR A 270 11.66 2.55 6.90
N ARG A 271 11.41 3.32 5.83
CA ARG A 271 10.10 3.36 5.16
C ARG A 271 10.24 3.70 3.68
N SER A 272 9.14 3.55 2.93
CA SER A 272 9.12 3.83 1.49
C SER A 272 8.45 5.17 1.19
N VAL A 273 8.90 5.83 0.12
CA VAL A 273 8.37 7.11 -0.33
C VAL A 273 8.36 7.20 -1.84
N SER A 274 7.32 7.83 -2.38
CA SER A 274 7.18 8.24 -3.78
C SER A 274 6.97 9.76 -3.87
N ALA A 275 7.04 10.31 -5.09
CA ALA A 275 6.65 11.71 -5.34
C ALA A 275 5.22 11.99 -4.84
N SER A 276 4.28 11.08 -5.10
CA SER A 276 2.88 11.24 -4.68
C SER A 276 2.71 11.26 -3.16
N ASP A 277 3.58 10.56 -2.43
CA ASP A 277 3.58 10.59 -0.97
C ASP A 277 4.03 11.95 -0.45
N LEU A 278 5.07 12.54 -1.03
CA LEU A 278 5.54 13.87 -0.63
C LEU A 278 4.53 14.98 -0.98
N VAL A 279 3.83 14.90 -2.11
CA VAL A 279 2.73 15.82 -2.44
C VAL A 279 1.60 15.71 -1.43
N LEU A 280 1.21 14.48 -1.09
CA LEU A 280 0.16 14.22 -0.11
C LEU A 280 0.55 14.72 1.28
N TYR A 281 1.80 14.49 1.68
CA TYR A 281 2.37 14.96 2.92
C TYR A 281 2.43 16.48 3.00
N GLU A 282 2.91 17.16 1.95
CA GLU A 282 2.94 18.63 1.85
C GLU A 282 1.53 19.23 1.99
N THR A 283 0.52 18.54 1.46
CA THR A 283 -0.88 18.96 1.58
C THR A 283 -1.40 18.81 3.01
N CYS A 284 -1.17 17.65 3.63
CA CYS A 284 -1.53 17.39 5.03
C CYS A 284 -0.80 16.14 5.56
N PRO A 285 0.16 16.28 6.50
CA PRO A 285 0.89 15.16 7.09
C PRO A 285 -0.02 14.10 7.72
N SER A 286 -1.08 14.54 8.42
CA SER A 286 -2.06 13.65 9.03
C SER A 286 -2.80 12.77 8.01
N ARG A 287 -3.16 13.35 6.85
CA ARG A 287 -3.79 12.60 5.75
C ARG A 287 -2.81 11.57 5.18
N TRP A 288 -1.57 11.98 4.92
CA TRP A 288 -0.53 11.05 4.45
C TRP A 288 -0.35 9.88 5.41
N TYR A 289 -0.21 10.15 6.71
CA TYR A 289 -0.03 9.12 7.72
C TYR A 289 -1.20 8.13 7.76
N MET A 290 -2.43 8.64 7.79
CA MET A 290 -3.64 7.81 7.80
C MET A 290 -3.80 6.97 6.52
N GLU A 291 -3.51 7.51 5.35
CA GLU A 291 -3.73 6.80 4.07
C GLU A 291 -2.57 5.89 3.67
N ARG A 292 -1.34 6.32 3.90
CA ARG A 292 -0.12 5.71 3.32
C ARG A 292 0.70 4.93 4.33
N GLU A 293 0.77 5.37 5.59
CA GLU A 293 1.56 4.66 6.61
C GLU A 293 0.72 3.61 7.34
N VAL A 294 -0.50 3.96 7.76
CA VAL A 294 -1.35 3.08 8.58
C VAL A 294 -2.57 2.52 7.85
N HIS A 295 -2.80 2.96 6.61
CA HIS A 295 -3.82 2.45 5.69
C HIS A 295 -5.24 2.39 6.28
N LEU A 296 -5.66 3.45 6.98
CA LEU A 296 -7.03 3.56 7.47
C LEU A 296 -8.05 3.51 6.32
N PRO A 297 -9.28 3.02 6.58
CA PRO A 297 -10.33 2.99 5.58
C PRO A 297 -10.62 4.39 5.02
N ARG A 298 -10.87 4.45 3.72
CA ARG A 298 -11.05 5.69 2.96
C ARG A 298 -12.34 5.66 2.16
N VAL A 299 -13.00 6.80 2.04
CA VAL A 299 -14.10 7.03 1.11
C VAL A 299 -13.50 7.72 -0.10
N GLU A 300 -13.38 6.99 -1.21
CA GLU A 300 -13.00 7.61 -2.49
C GLU A 300 -14.26 8.16 -3.15
N GLU A 301 -14.39 9.47 -3.21
CA GLU A 301 -15.33 10.11 -4.12
C GLU A 301 -14.74 10.00 -5.52
N GLY A 302 -15.18 8.98 -6.27
CA GLY A 302 -14.81 8.82 -7.68
C GLY A 302 -15.18 10.09 -8.44
N SER A 303 -14.18 10.75 -9.01
CA SER A 303 -14.38 11.93 -9.85
C SER A 303 -14.03 11.56 -11.28
N GLU A 304 -14.80 12.04 -12.25
CA GLU A 304 -14.55 11.85 -13.67
C GLU A 304 -13.10 12.19 -14.07
N PRO A 305 -12.44 13.25 -13.51
CA PRO A 305 -11.02 13.49 -13.73
C PRO A 305 -10.08 12.35 -13.33
N LEU A 306 -10.36 11.66 -12.22
CA LEU A 306 -9.55 10.54 -11.76
C LEU A 306 -9.72 9.33 -12.67
N LEU A 307 -10.98 8.99 -13.02
CA LEU A 307 -11.32 7.86 -13.89
C LEU A 307 -10.70 8.05 -15.28
N ARG A 308 -10.88 9.23 -15.88
CA ARG A 308 -10.23 9.59 -17.15
C ARG A 308 -8.72 9.39 -17.10
N GLY A 309 -8.06 9.94 -16.08
CA GLY A 309 -6.62 9.83 -15.92
C GLY A 309 -6.20 8.36 -15.89
N LEU A 310 -6.81 7.57 -14.98
CA LEU A 310 -6.52 6.16 -14.84
C LEU A 310 -6.68 5.39 -16.16
N ALA A 311 -7.78 5.61 -16.88
CA ALA A 311 -8.07 4.98 -18.16
C ALA A 311 -7.04 5.34 -19.24
N THR A 312 -6.63 6.61 -19.29
CA THR A 312 -5.59 7.10 -20.21
C THR A 312 -4.24 6.40 -19.94
N HIS A 313 -3.81 6.35 -18.68
CA HIS A 313 -2.57 5.70 -18.28
C HIS A 313 -2.60 4.19 -18.56
N GLN A 314 -3.72 3.51 -18.23
CA GLN A 314 -3.87 2.07 -18.48
C GLN A 314 -3.76 1.71 -19.96
N TRP A 315 -4.43 2.48 -20.83
CA TRP A 315 -4.36 2.26 -22.26
C TRP A 315 -2.94 2.48 -22.80
N LEU A 316 -2.29 3.57 -22.40
CA LEU A 316 -0.92 3.89 -22.83
C LEU A 316 0.09 2.86 -22.31
N ALA A 317 -0.07 2.36 -21.08
CA ALA A 317 0.73 1.27 -20.53
C ALA A 317 0.75 0.05 -21.45
N GLN A 318 -0.44 -0.36 -21.89
CA GLN A 318 -0.63 -1.52 -22.74
C GLN A 318 -0.07 -1.27 -24.14
N ALA A 319 -0.40 -0.11 -24.73
CA ALA A 319 0.07 0.25 -26.06
C ALA A 319 1.61 0.32 -26.11
N HIS A 320 2.23 1.07 -25.19
CA HIS A 320 3.69 1.23 -25.12
C HIS A 320 4.41 -0.03 -24.64
N GLY A 321 3.74 -0.88 -23.85
CA GLY A 321 4.26 -2.20 -23.46
C GLY A 321 4.54 -3.11 -24.66
N ARG A 322 3.82 -2.92 -25.78
CA ARG A 322 4.09 -3.62 -27.05
C ARG A 322 5.29 -3.04 -27.81
N SER A 323 5.90 -1.96 -27.32
CA SER A 323 6.95 -1.20 -28.00
C SER A 323 6.56 -0.79 -29.42
N LYS A 324 5.30 -0.38 -29.60
CA LYS A 324 4.76 0.11 -30.88
C LYS A 324 4.26 1.54 -30.72
N ALA A 325 4.42 2.33 -31.79
CA ALA A 325 3.87 3.67 -31.87
C ALA A 325 2.34 3.65 -31.80
N CYS A 326 1.78 4.59 -31.03
CA CYS A 326 0.34 4.83 -31.03
C CYS A 326 -0.07 5.44 -32.36
N THR A 327 -1.11 4.89 -32.99
CA THR A 327 -1.64 5.38 -34.28
C THR A 327 -3.16 5.50 -34.23
N ALA A 328 -3.73 6.21 -35.21
CA ALA A 328 -5.18 6.34 -35.34
C ALA A 328 -5.88 4.98 -35.51
N ASP A 329 -5.22 4.02 -36.17
CA ASP A 329 -5.77 2.68 -36.40
C ASP A 329 -5.81 1.83 -35.12
N GLU A 330 -4.93 2.13 -34.15
CA GLU A 330 -4.93 1.50 -32.82
C GLU A 330 -5.93 2.17 -31.85
N LEU A 331 -6.62 3.23 -32.25
CA LEU A 331 -7.57 3.97 -31.42
C LEU A 331 -8.96 3.99 -32.08
N PRO A 332 -9.72 2.87 -32.01
CA PRO A 332 -11.05 2.79 -32.59
C PRO A 332 -11.98 3.84 -31.97
N ASN A 333 -12.92 4.34 -32.76
CA ASN A 333 -13.93 5.26 -32.25
C ASN A 333 -14.73 4.57 -31.12
N PRO A 334 -15.00 5.24 -29.98
CA PRO A 334 -15.79 4.66 -28.89
C PRO A 334 -17.17 4.13 -29.32
N ALA A 335 -17.74 4.66 -30.40
CA ALA A 335 -19.00 4.20 -30.99
C ALA A 335 -18.89 2.86 -31.74
N ASP A 336 -17.68 2.36 -32.02
CA ASP A 336 -17.40 1.11 -32.74
C ASP A 336 -17.08 -0.03 -31.76
N ILE A 337 -18.13 -0.53 -31.10
CA ILE A 337 -18.07 -1.53 -30.03
C ILE A 337 -17.39 -2.83 -30.48
N ASP A 338 -17.62 -3.24 -31.74
CA ASP A 338 -17.04 -4.48 -32.29
C ASP A 338 -15.51 -4.39 -32.40
N ARG A 339 -14.97 -3.22 -32.77
CA ARG A 339 -13.52 -3.01 -32.84
C ARG A 339 -12.90 -2.75 -31.47
N LEU A 340 -13.62 -2.15 -30.52
CA LEU A 340 -13.16 -2.01 -29.14
C LEU A 340 -12.83 -3.37 -28.51
N GLY A 341 -13.63 -4.39 -28.76
CA GLY A 341 -13.38 -5.76 -28.28
C GLY A 341 -12.12 -6.42 -28.86
N ILE A 342 -11.63 -5.95 -30.01
CA ILE A 342 -10.45 -6.50 -30.71
C ILE A 342 -9.17 -5.75 -30.32
N VAL A 343 -9.26 -4.43 -30.17
CA VAL A 343 -8.09 -3.57 -29.88
C VAL A 343 -7.84 -3.44 -28.38
N GLY A 344 -8.88 -3.59 -27.57
CA GLY A 344 -8.87 -3.30 -26.14
C GLY A 344 -8.47 -4.45 -25.23
N GLU A 345 -8.04 -5.62 -25.76
CA GLU A 345 -7.66 -6.85 -25.01
C GLU A 345 -7.90 -6.73 -23.49
N ALA A 346 -9.18 -6.87 -23.10
CA ALA A 346 -9.72 -6.98 -21.75
C ALA A 346 -9.40 -5.92 -20.66
N ALA A 347 -8.73 -4.79 -20.94
CA ALA A 347 -8.11 -4.00 -19.85
C ALA A 347 -8.81 -2.69 -19.43
N VAL A 348 -9.62 -2.06 -20.28
CA VAL A 348 -10.28 -0.77 -19.96
C VAL A 348 -11.78 -0.90 -20.17
N ASP A 349 -12.58 -0.47 -19.18
CA ASP A 349 -14.03 -0.43 -19.30
C ASP A 349 -14.44 0.49 -20.47
N PRO A 350 -15.45 0.14 -21.28
CA PRO A 350 -15.86 0.97 -22.42
C PRO A 350 -16.21 2.42 -22.05
N GLY A 351 -16.83 2.66 -20.89
CA GLY A 351 -17.14 4.00 -20.42
C GLY A 351 -15.89 4.79 -20.02
N ASP A 352 -14.94 4.12 -19.36
CA ASP A 352 -13.63 4.70 -19.04
C ASP A 352 -12.82 5.02 -20.31
N TYR A 353 -12.90 4.15 -21.33
CA TYR A 353 -12.28 4.39 -22.64
C TYR A 353 -12.89 5.60 -23.34
N GLU A 354 -14.21 5.76 -23.33
CA GLU A 354 -14.90 6.91 -23.92
C GLU A 354 -14.41 8.23 -23.31
N LEU A 355 -14.23 8.26 -21.98
CA LEU A 355 -13.67 9.42 -21.27
C LEU A 355 -12.21 9.71 -21.65
N ALA A 356 -11.40 8.67 -21.88
CA ALA A 356 -9.98 8.80 -22.23
C ALA A 356 -9.74 9.10 -23.73
N TYR A 357 -10.67 8.73 -24.60
CA TYR A 357 -10.47 8.74 -26.06
C TYR A 357 -9.97 10.07 -26.64
N PRO A 358 -10.55 11.24 -26.29
CA PRO A 358 -10.07 12.52 -26.83
C PRO A 358 -8.61 12.81 -26.45
N PHE A 359 -8.20 12.39 -25.26
CA PHE A 359 -6.84 12.56 -24.74
C PHE A 359 -5.88 11.63 -25.49
N LEU A 360 -6.25 10.35 -25.63
CA LEU A 360 -5.45 9.37 -26.37
C LEU A 360 -5.24 9.78 -27.85
N ARG A 361 -6.24 10.42 -28.46
CA ARG A 361 -6.13 10.99 -29.82
C ARG A 361 -5.05 12.07 -29.89
N SER A 362 -5.04 13.01 -28.94
CA SER A 362 -4.01 14.06 -28.86
C SER A 362 -2.61 13.50 -28.65
N HIS A 363 -2.47 12.38 -27.93
CA HIS A 363 -1.17 11.74 -27.67
C HIS A 363 -0.48 11.24 -28.94
N ILE A 364 -1.23 10.83 -29.98
CA ILE A 364 -0.67 10.27 -31.22
C ILE A 364 0.41 11.18 -31.81
N ASP A 365 0.15 12.49 -31.83
CA ASP A 365 1.02 13.49 -32.45
C ASP A 365 2.36 13.66 -31.74
N CYS A 366 2.44 13.29 -30.46
CA CYS A 366 3.66 13.39 -29.65
C CYS A 366 4.14 12.04 -29.11
N CYS A 367 3.62 10.93 -29.66
CA CYS A 367 3.97 9.59 -29.21
C CYS A 367 5.49 9.37 -29.37
N PRO A 368 6.21 9.05 -28.28
CA PRO A 368 7.67 8.93 -28.33
C PRO A 368 8.11 7.78 -29.24
N LEU A 369 7.31 6.72 -29.33
CA LEU A 369 7.62 5.52 -30.10
C LEU A 369 7.50 5.70 -31.62
N ASN A 370 7.12 6.89 -32.10
CA ASN A 370 7.25 7.28 -33.53
C ASN A 370 8.71 7.49 -33.95
N ASP A 371 9.63 7.60 -32.99
CA ASP A 371 11.07 7.75 -33.22
C ASP A 371 11.76 6.39 -33.12
N ASP A 372 12.17 5.83 -34.27
CA ASP A 372 12.85 4.53 -34.38
C ASP A 372 14.18 4.45 -33.62
N SER A 373 14.75 5.59 -33.18
CA SER A 373 15.96 5.62 -32.37
C SER A 373 15.71 5.34 -30.88
N ILE A 374 14.45 5.30 -30.46
CA ILE A 374 14.06 5.04 -29.08
C ILE A 374 13.99 3.55 -28.80
N ARG A 375 14.68 3.13 -27.74
CA ARG A 375 14.50 1.82 -27.12
C ARG A 375 13.68 1.95 -25.86
N SER A 376 12.46 1.40 -25.87
CA SER A 376 11.63 1.26 -24.68
C SER A 376 12.32 0.35 -23.65
N LEU A 377 12.39 0.81 -22.39
CA LEU A 377 12.91 0.01 -21.28
C LEU A 377 11.75 -0.59 -20.46
N THR A 378 10.79 0.24 -20.09
CA THR A 378 9.58 -0.16 -19.38
C THR A 378 8.51 0.93 -19.49
N ALA A 379 7.25 0.52 -19.49
CA ALA A 379 6.09 1.41 -19.34
C ALA A 379 5.39 1.10 -18.02
N GLU A 380 4.99 2.15 -17.28
CA GLU A 380 4.12 2.11 -16.10
C GLU A 380 4.58 1.19 -14.96
N ARG A 381 5.88 0.87 -14.92
CA ARG A 381 6.48 0.02 -13.89
C ARG A 381 7.10 0.88 -12.80
N THR A 382 6.76 0.56 -11.55
CA THR A 382 7.45 1.14 -10.40
C THR A 382 8.85 0.54 -10.26
N LEU A 383 9.86 1.40 -10.31
CA LEU A 383 11.23 1.07 -9.93
C LEU A 383 11.41 1.35 -8.45
N TYR A 384 12.04 0.39 -7.76
CA TYR A 384 12.38 0.52 -6.36
C TYR A 384 13.88 0.67 -6.22
N ALA A 385 14.25 1.67 -5.43
CA ALA A 385 15.62 2.07 -5.16
C ALA A 385 15.84 2.26 -3.67
N PHE A 386 17.09 2.34 -3.25
CA PHE A 386 17.45 2.54 -1.85
C PHE A 386 18.37 3.74 -1.69
N ASP A 387 17.94 4.69 -0.84
CA ASP A 387 18.77 5.78 -0.35
C ASP A 387 19.33 5.37 1.02
N ALA A 388 20.58 4.92 1.05
CA ALA A 388 21.21 4.45 2.28
C ALA A 388 21.49 5.58 3.30
N GLN A 389 21.59 6.84 2.84
CA GLN A 389 21.83 7.99 3.74
C GLN A 389 20.55 8.33 4.51
N ALA A 390 19.41 8.34 3.81
CA ALA A 390 18.10 8.58 4.42
C ALA A 390 17.48 7.35 5.10
N ASP A 391 18.02 6.15 4.81
CA ASP A 391 17.42 4.86 5.16
C ASP A 391 15.98 4.72 4.62
N ALA A 392 15.81 5.07 3.34
CA ALA A 392 14.50 5.12 2.69
C ALA A 392 14.46 4.33 1.38
N VAL A 393 13.34 3.64 1.16
CA VAL A 393 13.06 2.98 -0.13
C VAL A 393 12.36 3.96 -1.05
N ILE A 394 13.04 4.34 -2.12
CA ILE A 394 12.54 5.28 -3.12
C ILE A 394 11.73 4.50 -4.15
N ALA A 395 10.45 4.83 -4.28
CA ALA A 395 9.54 4.24 -5.24
C ALA A 395 9.25 5.26 -6.35
N THR A 396 9.81 5.04 -7.52
CA THR A 396 9.64 5.91 -8.69
C THR A 396 8.79 5.19 -9.72
N LYS A 397 7.67 5.81 -10.12
CA LYS A 397 6.78 5.28 -11.14
C LYS A 397 6.57 6.37 -12.19
N ALA A 398 7.53 6.51 -13.10
CA ALA A 398 7.29 7.25 -14.33
C ALA A 398 6.39 6.42 -15.25
N ASP A 399 5.60 7.09 -16.07
CA ASP A 399 4.68 6.44 -17.00
C ASP A 399 5.45 5.70 -18.09
N ALA A 400 6.64 6.19 -18.46
CA ALA A 400 7.53 5.46 -19.35
C ALA A 400 9.02 5.80 -19.15
N PHE A 401 9.86 4.82 -19.46
CA PHE A 401 11.32 4.93 -19.50
C PHE A 401 11.82 4.47 -20.85
N TRP A 402 12.73 5.24 -21.45
CA TRP A 402 13.39 4.82 -22.67
C TRP A 402 14.79 5.38 -22.82
N LEU A 403 15.56 4.73 -23.69
CA LEU A 403 16.87 5.21 -24.12
C LEU A 403 16.75 5.79 -25.53
N ARG A 404 17.30 6.99 -25.70
CA ARG A 404 17.56 7.59 -27.01
C ARG A 404 19.06 7.87 -27.09
N GLY A 405 19.80 7.05 -27.84
CA GLY A 405 21.26 7.09 -27.84
C GLY A 405 21.82 6.87 -26.42
N ASP A 406 22.54 7.85 -25.90
CA ASP A 406 23.13 7.87 -24.55
C ASP A 406 22.29 8.65 -23.52
N THR A 407 21.07 9.05 -23.86
CA THR A 407 20.16 9.76 -22.97
C THR A 407 19.07 8.82 -22.45
N LEU A 408 18.98 8.70 -21.12
CA LEU A 408 17.85 8.09 -20.44
C LEU A 408 16.74 9.13 -20.28
N ILE A 409 15.57 8.81 -20.78
CA ILE A 409 14.42 9.70 -20.75
C ILE A 409 13.33 9.07 -19.88
N MET A 410 12.84 9.83 -18.92
CA MET A 410 11.66 9.51 -18.11
C MET A 410 10.50 10.38 -18.56
N ARG A 411 9.33 9.79 -18.83
CA ARG A 411 8.13 10.55 -19.19
C ARG A 411 7.04 10.40 -18.16
N GLU A 412 6.46 11.55 -17.83
CA GLU A 412 5.27 11.77 -17.04
C GLU A 412 4.17 12.33 -17.93
N ILE A 413 2.94 11.88 -17.72
CA ILE A 413 1.74 12.26 -18.46
C ILE A 413 0.73 12.80 -17.45
N LYS A 414 0.09 13.91 -17.79
CA LYS A 414 -0.95 14.53 -16.96
C LYS A 414 -2.12 14.95 -17.86
N THR A 415 -3.30 14.42 -17.55
CA THR A 415 -4.53 14.79 -18.28
C THR A 415 -5.17 16.04 -17.67
N VAL A 416 -5.48 17.03 -18.49
CA VAL A 416 -6.13 18.29 -18.12
C VAL A 416 -7.24 18.63 -19.09
N GLN A 417 -8.33 19.24 -18.62
CA GLN A 417 -9.43 19.63 -19.52
C GLN A 417 -9.01 20.76 -20.46
N VAL A 418 -8.21 21.70 -19.97
CA VAL A 418 -7.71 22.85 -20.72
C VAL A 418 -6.20 22.93 -20.52
N GLN A 419 -5.47 23.23 -21.59
CA GLN A 419 -4.03 23.45 -21.51
C GLN A 419 -3.73 24.64 -20.57
N PRO A 420 -2.80 24.49 -19.63
CA PRO A 420 -2.44 25.58 -18.74
C PRO A 420 -1.73 26.70 -19.51
N GLU A 421 -2.17 27.94 -19.32
CA GLU A 421 -1.44 29.14 -19.75
C GLU A 421 -0.30 29.42 -18.76
N ALA A 422 0.71 28.56 -18.76
CA ALA A 422 1.84 28.62 -17.85
C ALA A 422 3.17 28.40 -18.59
N ASP A 423 4.19 29.13 -18.18
CA ASP A 423 5.54 28.92 -18.71
C ASP A 423 6.20 27.66 -18.12
N ARG A 424 7.37 27.30 -18.66
CA ARG A 424 8.12 26.09 -18.26
C ARG A 424 8.46 26.04 -16.77
N ASP A 425 8.72 27.19 -16.14
CA ASP A 425 9.13 27.28 -14.74
C ASP A 425 7.92 27.17 -13.80
N GLN A 426 6.79 27.73 -14.21
CA GLN A 426 5.50 27.56 -13.55
C GLN A 426 5.04 26.10 -13.60
N ILE A 427 5.17 25.44 -14.76
CA ILE A 427 4.88 24.01 -14.92
C ILE A 427 5.80 23.17 -14.02
N PHE A 428 7.12 23.41 -14.05
CA PHE A 428 8.06 22.73 -13.15
C PHE A 428 7.68 22.89 -11.67
N SER A 429 7.26 24.09 -11.28
CA SER A 429 6.84 24.39 -9.91
C SER A 429 5.55 23.66 -9.53
N ALA A 430 4.62 23.46 -10.45
CA ALA A 430 3.36 22.77 -10.20
C ALA A 430 3.53 21.26 -9.97
N TYR A 431 4.43 20.58 -10.71
CA TYR A 431 4.51 19.12 -10.72
C TYR A 431 5.76 18.57 -10.03
N LEU A 432 5.62 18.06 -8.80
CA LEU A 432 6.74 17.50 -8.03
C LEU A 432 7.42 16.32 -8.74
N ALA A 433 6.67 15.52 -9.51
CA ALA A 433 7.20 14.38 -10.25
C ALA A 433 8.41 14.75 -11.13
N VAL A 434 8.39 15.94 -11.76
CA VAL A 434 9.52 16.40 -12.58
C VAL A 434 10.79 16.58 -11.76
N ALA A 435 10.70 17.24 -10.60
CA ALA A 435 11.84 17.41 -9.71
C ALA A 435 12.32 16.07 -9.12
N TRP A 436 11.38 15.18 -8.79
CA TRP A 436 11.66 13.83 -8.28
C TRP A 436 12.44 13.00 -9.31
N ASP A 437 11.98 12.97 -10.54
CA ASP A 437 12.57 12.18 -11.62
C ASP A 437 13.95 12.71 -12.02
N LEU A 438 14.13 14.03 -12.08
CA LEU A 438 15.44 14.64 -12.33
C LEU A 438 16.47 14.21 -11.28
N VAL A 439 16.09 14.24 -10.00
CA VAL A 439 16.99 13.79 -8.92
C VAL A 439 17.21 12.27 -8.98
N ALA A 440 16.21 11.47 -9.38
CA ALA A 440 16.37 10.02 -9.51
C ALA A 440 17.33 9.65 -10.66
N LEU A 441 17.19 10.33 -11.80
CA LEU A 441 18.11 10.25 -12.95
C LEU A 441 19.54 10.51 -12.51
N GLU A 442 19.78 11.68 -11.92
CA GLU A 442 21.12 12.13 -11.59
C GLU A 442 21.75 11.36 -10.43
N THR A 443 20.98 10.93 -9.44
CA THR A 443 21.51 10.19 -8.28
C THR A 443 21.93 8.75 -8.66
N GLY A 444 21.28 8.13 -9.66
CA GLY A 444 21.72 6.79 -10.07
C GLY A 444 20.96 6.08 -11.18
N PHE A 445 19.79 6.56 -11.64
CA PHE A 445 19.11 5.85 -12.74
C PHE A 445 19.90 5.94 -14.06
N ILE A 446 20.56 7.08 -14.34
CA ILE A 446 21.41 7.22 -15.54
C ILE A 446 22.48 6.11 -15.57
N SER A 447 23.24 5.95 -14.47
CA SER A 447 24.30 4.95 -14.39
C SER A 447 23.75 3.52 -14.36
N HIS A 448 22.63 3.28 -13.67
CA HIS A 448 21.99 1.97 -13.60
C HIS A 448 21.58 1.45 -14.99
N PHE A 449 21.04 2.32 -15.84
CA PHE A 449 20.63 1.96 -17.20
C PHE A 449 21.73 2.16 -18.25
N GLY A 450 22.96 2.51 -17.84
CA GLY A 450 24.11 2.65 -18.74
C GLY A 450 24.02 3.85 -19.68
N ALA A 451 23.28 4.89 -19.30
CA ALA A 451 23.20 6.17 -20.02
C ALA A 451 24.31 7.13 -19.57
N VAL A 452 24.51 8.20 -20.33
CA VAL A 452 25.44 9.31 -20.00
C VAL A 452 24.67 10.54 -19.51
N ARG A 453 23.45 10.75 -20.01
CA ARG A 453 22.61 11.90 -19.70
C ARG A 453 21.21 11.50 -19.29
N GLY A 454 20.52 12.40 -18.60
CA GLY A 454 19.13 12.26 -18.20
C GLY A 454 18.25 13.36 -18.74
N GLU A 455 17.01 13.00 -19.07
CA GLU A 455 15.97 13.93 -19.44
C GLU A 455 14.63 13.50 -18.81
N VAL A 456 13.87 14.47 -18.31
CA VAL A 456 12.48 14.29 -17.91
C VAL A 456 11.58 15.02 -18.89
N GLN A 457 10.57 14.30 -19.39
CA GLN A 457 9.52 14.83 -20.24
C GLN A 457 8.21 14.84 -19.46
N LEU A 458 7.55 16.00 -19.38
CA LEU A 458 6.20 16.12 -18.87
C LEU A 458 5.25 16.41 -20.03
N GLU A 459 4.44 15.44 -20.39
CA GLU A 459 3.35 15.57 -21.35
C GLU A 459 2.08 16.04 -20.64
N ILE A 460 1.58 17.20 -21.04
CA ILE A 460 0.29 17.72 -20.61
C ILE A 460 -0.71 17.50 -21.73
N LEU A 461 -1.68 16.63 -21.45
CA LEU A 461 -2.61 16.10 -22.43
C LEU A 461 -4.01 16.67 -22.20
N SER A 462 -4.57 17.32 -23.22
CA SER A 462 -5.94 17.80 -23.24
C SER A 462 -6.71 17.17 -24.42
N PRO A 463 -8.05 17.31 -24.47
CA PRO A 463 -8.83 16.84 -25.61
C PRO A 463 -8.37 17.42 -26.95
N ASP A 464 -7.80 18.63 -26.95
CA ASP A 464 -7.48 19.38 -28.17
C ASP A 464 -5.98 19.40 -28.51
N ALA A 465 -5.10 19.08 -27.55
CA ALA A 465 -3.66 19.20 -27.75
C ALA A 465 -2.85 18.32 -26.79
N ALA A 466 -1.63 17.99 -27.20
CA ALA A 466 -0.60 17.42 -26.35
C ALA A 466 0.66 18.31 -26.37
N VAL A 467 1.11 18.76 -25.20
CA VAL A 467 2.31 19.60 -25.06
C VAL A 467 3.35 18.87 -24.22
N VAL A 468 4.57 18.73 -24.74
CA VAL A 468 5.67 18.06 -24.03
C VAL A 468 6.69 19.09 -23.54
N HIS A 469 6.82 19.22 -22.22
CA HIS A 469 7.85 20.03 -21.57
C HIS A 469 9.07 19.15 -21.25
N THR A 470 10.25 19.61 -21.65
CA THR A 470 11.49 18.82 -21.52
C THR A 470 12.46 19.46 -20.53
N TYR A 471 13.09 18.65 -19.70
CA TYR A 471 13.95 19.03 -18.59
C TYR A 471 15.21 18.17 -18.56
N SER A 472 16.39 18.76 -18.70
CA SER A 472 17.65 18.01 -18.78
C SER A 472 18.40 18.03 -17.45
N THR A 473 19.07 16.93 -17.11
CA THR A 473 20.00 16.86 -15.98
C THR A 473 21.26 17.71 -16.18
N ASP A 474 21.56 18.14 -17.42
CA ASP A 474 22.70 19.00 -17.75
C ASP A 474 22.46 20.48 -17.35
N ASP A 475 21.21 20.85 -17.03
CA ASP A 475 20.87 22.19 -16.55
C ASP A 475 21.13 22.32 -15.04
N GLU A 476 22.28 22.87 -14.68
CA GLU A 476 22.68 23.02 -13.27
C GLU A 476 21.71 23.88 -12.44
N ALA A 477 21.10 24.91 -13.03
CA ALA A 477 20.19 25.79 -12.31
C ALA A 477 18.90 25.05 -11.97
N LEU A 478 18.35 24.34 -12.95
CA LEU A 478 17.21 23.44 -12.77
C LEU A 478 17.49 22.36 -11.74
N MET A 479 18.65 21.70 -11.82
CA MET A 479 19.03 20.65 -10.87
C MET A 479 19.18 21.19 -9.43
N ARG A 480 19.70 22.41 -9.25
CA ARG A 480 19.71 23.07 -7.93
C ARG A 480 18.29 23.27 -7.38
N MET A 481 17.35 23.67 -8.23
CA MET A 481 15.94 23.83 -7.84
C MET A 481 15.29 22.48 -7.49
N ALA A 482 15.52 21.45 -8.31
CA ALA A 482 15.00 20.10 -8.09
C ALA A 482 15.50 19.51 -6.77
N ARG A 483 16.81 19.54 -6.52
CA ARG A 483 17.41 19.14 -5.23
C ARG A 483 16.84 19.91 -4.06
N GLY A 484 16.73 21.23 -4.18
CA GLY A 484 16.20 22.09 -3.11
C GLY A 484 14.77 21.72 -2.73
N ARG A 485 13.93 21.41 -3.72
CA ARG A 485 12.55 20.97 -3.51
C ARG A 485 12.48 19.59 -2.83
N ILE A 486 13.24 18.62 -3.33
CA ILE A 486 13.30 17.27 -2.73
C ILE A 486 13.87 17.32 -1.32
N ARG A 487 14.91 18.13 -1.08
CA ARG A 487 15.49 18.32 0.26
C ARG A 487 14.49 18.85 1.27
N ARG A 488 13.72 19.88 0.91
CA ARG A 488 12.72 20.49 1.79
C ARG A 488 11.68 19.44 2.19
N LEU A 489 11.03 18.84 1.20
CA LEU A 489 9.95 17.88 1.42
C LEU A 489 10.44 16.60 2.10
N GLY A 490 11.57 16.08 1.64
CA GLY A 490 12.20 14.88 2.16
C GLY A 490 12.57 15.04 3.62
N ARG A 491 13.23 16.14 4.01
CA ARG A 491 13.62 16.39 5.41
C ARG A 491 12.40 16.49 6.33
N ASP A 492 11.41 17.29 5.94
CA ASP A 492 10.24 17.54 6.78
C ASP A 492 9.43 16.25 6.95
N TRP A 493 9.24 15.49 5.86
CA TRP A 493 8.64 14.16 5.93
C TRP A 493 9.46 13.23 6.83
N LEU A 494 10.76 13.06 6.54
CA LEU A 494 11.65 12.08 7.19
C LEU A 494 11.71 12.25 8.72
N ALA A 495 11.72 13.50 9.20
CA ALA A 495 11.80 13.80 10.62
C ALA A 495 10.46 13.75 11.37
N ASP A 496 9.32 13.77 10.65
CA ASP A 496 8.01 13.85 11.29
C ASP A 496 7.57 12.51 11.90
N VAL A 497 7.30 12.59 13.20
CA VAL A 497 6.81 11.50 14.06
C VAL A 497 5.46 11.83 14.70
N GLN A 498 4.89 13.00 14.41
CA GLN A 498 3.64 13.50 14.98
C GLN A 498 2.52 13.55 13.93
N TRP A 499 2.85 13.86 12.67
CA TRP A 499 1.90 13.96 11.56
C TRP A 499 0.74 14.90 11.84
N ALA A 500 1.07 16.09 12.35
CA ALA A 500 0.08 17.08 12.71
C ALA A 500 -0.77 17.47 11.48
N PRO A 501 -2.10 17.62 11.64
CA PRO A 501 -2.97 18.02 10.55
C PRO A 501 -2.68 19.45 10.09
N THR A 502 -2.80 19.71 8.78
CA THR A 502 -2.71 21.04 8.19
C THR A 502 -4.05 21.40 7.52
N PRO A 503 -4.98 22.05 8.24
CA PRO A 503 -6.32 22.34 7.71
C PRO A 503 -6.26 23.23 6.47
N ASN A 504 -7.01 22.86 5.44
CA ASN A 504 -7.08 23.56 4.17
C ASN A 504 -8.44 23.30 3.48
N PRO A 505 -8.79 24.00 2.37
CA PRO A 505 -10.07 23.79 1.69
C PRO A 505 -10.34 22.34 1.23
N GLY A 506 -9.30 21.51 1.09
CA GLY A 506 -9.41 20.09 0.79
C GLY A 506 -9.99 19.24 1.93
N CYS A 507 -10.10 19.75 3.16
CA CYS A 507 -10.66 19.01 4.30
C CYS A 507 -12.06 18.44 4.04
N THR A 508 -12.90 19.16 3.28
CA THR A 508 -14.27 18.74 2.96
C THR A 508 -14.31 17.50 2.06
N ARG A 509 -13.28 17.30 1.22
CA ARG A 509 -13.14 16.18 0.28
C ARG A 509 -12.03 15.19 0.69
N CYS A 510 -11.54 15.29 1.92
CA CYS A 510 -10.50 14.40 2.42
C CYS A 510 -11.06 12.98 2.55
N SER A 511 -10.41 12.01 1.90
CA SER A 511 -10.84 10.60 1.83
C SER A 511 -10.87 9.90 3.20
N VAL A 512 -10.10 10.40 4.17
CA VAL A 512 -10.05 9.91 5.56
C VAL A 512 -10.71 10.88 6.54
N ARG A 513 -11.56 11.82 6.06
CA ARG A 513 -12.23 12.83 6.90
C ARG A 513 -13.04 12.23 8.05
N ARG A 514 -13.54 11.00 7.92
CA ARG A 514 -14.31 10.30 8.97
C ARG A 514 -13.49 10.16 10.27
N TRP A 515 -12.17 10.03 10.15
CA TRP A 515 -11.27 9.78 11.27
C TRP A 515 -10.55 11.02 11.77
N CYS A 516 -10.76 12.19 11.17
CA CYS A 516 -10.05 13.42 11.55
C CYS A 516 -10.94 14.33 12.39
N GLY A 517 -10.58 14.62 13.64
CA GLY A 517 -11.37 15.52 14.50
C GLY A 517 -11.25 16.99 14.16
N ILE A 518 -10.28 17.39 13.34
CA ILE A 518 -10.19 18.76 12.81
C ILE A 518 -11.24 19.05 11.73
N ARG A 519 -11.88 18.02 11.18
CA ARG A 519 -12.94 18.16 10.17
C ARG A 519 -14.04 19.12 10.64
N ASP A 520 -14.59 18.84 11.82
CA ASP A 520 -15.75 19.56 12.36
C ASP A 520 -15.37 21.00 12.69
N ALA A 521 -14.21 21.20 13.33
CA ALA A 521 -13.68 22.53 13.61
C ALA A 521 -13.47 23.39 12.36
N TRP A 522 -13.00 22.81 11.24
CA TRP A 522 -12.85 23.54 9.99
C TRP A 522 -14.20 23.85 9.32
N ALA A 523 -15.13 22.88 9.30
CA ALA A 523 -16.47 23.08 8.76
C ALA A 523 -17.22 24.20 9.50
N ASP A 524 -17.16 24.18 10.83
CA ASP A 524 -17.77 25.19 11.70
C ASP A 524 -17.13 26.57 11.48
N ALA A 525 -15.80 26.64 11.35
CA ALA A 525 -15.09 27.89 11.09
C ALA A 525 -15.40 28.49 9.71
N VAL A 526 -15.61 27.65 8.70
CA VAL A 526 -16.01 28.10 7.36
C VAL A 526 -17.47 28.56 7.36
N ALA A 527 -18.39 27.80 7.99
CA ALA A 527 -19.80 28.18 8.13
C ALA A 527 -19.94 29.52 8.85
N THR A 528 -19.25 29.71 9.98
CA THR A 528 -19.24 30.97 10.74
C THR A 528 -18.75 32.16 9.90
N LYS A 529 -17.77 31.96 9.01
CA LYS A 529 -17.28 33.02 8.10
C LYS A 529 -18.27 33.34 6.97
N VAL A 530 -19.00 32.34 6.49
CA VAL A 530 -20.06 32.53 5.49
C VAL A 530 -21.23 33.30 6.10
N ASP A 531 -21.64 32.95 7.32
CA ASP A 531 -22.71 33.64 8.03
C ASP A 531 -22.33 35.11 8.36
N ALA A 532 -21.10 35.34 8.82
CA ALA A 532 -20.59 36.70 9.04
C ALA A 532 -20.44 37.52 7.74
N GLY A 533 -20.17 36.87 6.61
CA GLY A 533 -20.13 37.51 5.29
C GLY A 533 -21.52 37.73 4.67
N ALA A 534 -22.54 36.99 5.11
CA ALA A 534 -23.93 37.19 4.71
C ALA A 534 -24.60 38.34 5.48
N GLU A 535 -24.18 38.60 6.72
CA GLU A 535 -24.63 39.78 7.48
C GLU A 535 -24.12 41.12 6.89
N ASP A 536 -22.99 41.11 6.18
CA ASP A 536 -22.39 42.32 5.59
C ASP A 536 -23.00 42.73 4.22
N ILE A 537 -23.95 41.95 3.67
CA ILE A 537 -24.66 42.27 2.42
C ILE A 537 -26.08 42.82 2.69
N SER A 538 -26.53 42.85 3.95
CA SER A 538 -27.90 43.30 4.29
C SER A 538 -28.00 44.66 4.99
N LEU A 539 -27.00 45.54 4.84
CA LEU A 539 -27.08 46.94 5.29
C LEU A 539 -26.40 47.90 4.29
N THR A 540 -27.00 48.09 3.11
CA THR A 540 -27.02 49.38 2.40
C THR A 540 -28.10 49.32 1.30
N SER A 541 -29.29 49.75 1.68
CA SER A 541 -30.30 50.33 0.78
C SER A 541 -29.86 51.70 0.28
#